data_AF-A0A9E2PR00-F1
#
_entry.id   AF-A0A9E2PR00-F1
#
_cell.length_a   1.000
_cell.length_b   1.000
_cell.length_c   1.000
_cell.angle_alpha   90.00
_cell.angle_beta   90.00
_cell.angle_gamma   90.00
#
_symmetry.space_group_name_H-M   'P 1'
#
loop_
_entity.id
_entity.type
_entity.pdbx_description
1 polymer ?
#
loop_
_entity_poly.entity_id
_entity_poly.type
_entity_poly.pdbx_seq_one_letter_code
_entity_poly.pdbx_strand_id
1 'polypeptide(L)' 'MPLGFAAITERSPVIAYLGLGANWGDPRRQLAEALERLNTAEEVEVNRVSTFYRNPPLGPANQPW' A
#
# COMPACT_ATOMS: atom_id res chain seq x y z
N MET A 1 -22.77 -9.12 -10.38
CA MET A 1 -22.28 -9.26 -11.76
C MET A 1 -20.77 -9.06 -11.73
N PRO A 2 -19.96 -10.10 -11.99
CA PRO A 2 -18.53 -9.89 -12.15
C PRO A 2 -18.33 -8.99 -13.37
N LEU A 3 -17.51 -7.95 -13.23
CA LEU A 3 -17.14 -7.10 -14.35
C LEU A 3 -16.34 -7.98 -15.33
N GLY A 4 -16.83 -8.13 -16.55
CA GLY A 4 -16.18 -8.92 -17.60
C GLY A 4 -14.81 -8.34 -17.96
N PHE A 5 -13.92 -9.20 -18.47
CA PHE A 5 -12.53 -8.88 -18.86
C PHE A 5 -12.40 -7.66 -19.80
N ALA A 6 -13.48 -7.28 -20.49
CA ALA A 6 -13.55 -6.13 -21.39
C ALA A 6 -13.68 -4.76 -20.67
N ALA A 7 -13.95 -4.72 -19.36
CA ALA A 7 -14.17 -3.49 -18.60
C ALA A 7 -12.87 -2.78 -18.15
N ILE A 8 -11.69 -3.36 -18.39
CA ILE A 8 -10.37 -2.75 -18.09
C ILE A 8 -9.79 -2.08 -19.36
N THR A 9 -10.64 -1.61 -20.27
CA THR A 9 -10.20 -0.96 -21.51
C THR A 9 -10.29 0.56 -21.44
N GLU A 10 -11.14 1.12 -20.57
CA GLU A 10 -11.17 2.54 -20.28
C GLU A 10 -10.26 2.88 -19.10
N ARG A 11 -9.12 3.52 -19.39
CA ARG A 11 -8.19 4.05 -18.38
C ARG A 11 -8.76 5.32 -17.76
N SER A 12 -9.75 5.18 -16.88
CA SER A 12 -10.16 6.27 -16.00
C SER A 12 -9.43 6.14 -14.66
N PRO A 13 -8.89 7.24 -14.10
CA PRO A 13 -8.35 7.22 -12.75
C PRO A 13 -9.41 6.75 -11.75
N VAL A 14 -9.03 5.84 -10.86
CA VAL A 14 -9.88 5.36 -9.77
C VAL A 14 -9.21 5.67 -8.43
N ILE A 15 -10.03 5.95 -7.40
CA ILE A 15 -9.52 6.07 -6.04
C ILE A 15 -9.39 4.68 -5.43
N ALA A 16 -8.19 4.35 -4.99
CA ALA A 16 -7.88 3.11 -4.28
C ALA A 16 -7.26 3.41 -2.91
N TYR A 17 -7.43 2.48 -1.96
CA TYR A 17 -6.81 2.53 -0.65
C TYR A 17 -5.87 1.33 -0.50
N LEU A 18 -4.61 1.59 -0.10
CA LEU A 18 -3.60 0.57 0.11
C LEU A 18 -3.21 0.51 1.59
N GLY A 19 -3.17 -0.70 2.15
CA GLY A 19 -2.56 -0.96 3.44
C GLY A 19 -1.09 -1.28 3.26
N LEU A 20 -0.21 -0.52 3.92
CA LEU A 20 1.24 -0.79 3.95
C LEU A 20 1.64 -1.26 5.35
N GLY A 21 2.50 -2.28 5.42
CA GLY A 21 3.00 -2.83 6.67
C GLY A 21 4.41 -3.38 6.51
N ALA A 22 5.23 -3.19 7.54
CA ALA A 22 6.58 -3.70 7.62
C ALA A 22 6.89 -4.07 9.08
N ASN A 23 7.58 -5.17 9.29
CA ASN A 23 7.88 -5.69 10.63
C ASN A 23 9.32 -6.18 10.81
N TRP A 24 10.17 -6.09 9.77
CA TRP A 24 11.58 -6.50 9.81
C TRP A 24 12.49 -5.28 9.62
N GLY A 25 13.62 -5.25 10.34
CA GLY A 25 14.65 -4.21 10.16
C GLY A 25 14.19 -2.82 10.59
N ASP A 26 14.11 -1.89 9.63
CA ASP A 26 13.62 -0.51 9.83
C ASP A 26 12.27 -0.30 9.12
N PRO A 27 11.13 -0.59 9.78
CA PRO A 27 9.80 -0.41 9.20
C PRO A 27 9.52 1.02 8.75
N ARG A 28 9.99 2.03 9.48
CA ARG A 28 9.72 3.43 9.12
C ARG A 28 10.38 3.80 7.81
N ARG A 29 11.65 3.41 7.64
CA ARG A 29 12.38 3.60 6.39
C ARG A 29 11.72 2.85 5.24
N GLN A 30 11.35 1.60 5.44
CA GLN A 30 10.71 0.79 4.39
C GLN A 30 9.37 1.37 3.94
N LEU A 31 8.54 1.83 4.88
CA LEU A 31 7.27 2.49 4.56
C LEU A 31 7.49 3.81 3.80
N ALA A 32 8.51 4.59 4.17
CA ALA A 32 8.87 5.81 3.44
C ALA A 32 9.33 5.51 2.00
N GLU A 33 10.21 4.52 1.81
CA GLU A 33 10.67 4.08 0.49
C GLU A 33 9.52 3.52 -0.37
N ALA A 34 8.57 2.81 0.24
CA ALA A 34 7.39 2.31 -0.46
C ALA A 34 6.49 3.45 -0.97
N LEU A 35 6.28 4.49 -0.15
CA LEU A 35 5.53 5.68 -0.54
C LEU A 35 6.24 6.45 -1.65
N GLU A 36 7.55 6.61 -1.58
CA GLU A 36 8.36 7.23 -2.63
C GLU A 36 8.18 6.48 -3.96
N ARG A 37 8.33 5.16 -3.95
CA ARG A 37 8.15 4.31 -5.14
C ARG A 37 6.74 4.45 -5.73
N LEU A 38 5.70 4.41 -4.89
CA LEU A 38 4.31 4.61 -5.33
C LEU A 38 4.14 5.98 -5.98
N ASN A 39 4.67 7.04 -5.39
CA ASN A 39 4.53 8.40 -5.91
C ASN A 39 5.38 8.67 -7.17
N THR A 40 6.39 7.84 -7.46
CA THR A 40 7.20 7.93 -8.69
C THR A 40 6.68 7.06 -9.83
N ALA A 41 5.66 6.23 -9.60
CA ALA A 41 5.09 5.37 -10.64
C ALA A 41 4.17 6.19 -11.59
N GLU A 42 4.29 5.96 -12.89
CA GLU A 42 3.65 6.77 -13.95
C GLU A 42 2.13 6.88 -13.83
N GLU A 43 1.46 5.82 -13.37
CA GLU A 43 -0.01 5.74 -13.29
C GLU A 43 -0.55 5.88 -11.85
N VAL A 44 0.28 6.36 -10.92
CA VAL A 44 -0.07 6.44 -9.49
C VAL A 44 0.18 7.84 -8.96
N GLU A 45 -0.85 8.41 -8.33
CA GLU A 45 -0.77 9.66 -7.58
C GLU A 45 -1.07 9.36 -6.10
N VAL A 46 -0.15 9.71 -5.19
CA VAL A 46 -0.36 9.53 -3.74
C VAL A 46 -0.99 10.79 -3.16
N ASN A 47 -2.32 10.81 -3.10
CA ASN A 47 -3.05 12.04 -2.75
C ASN A 47 -3.17 12.24 -1.24
N ARG A 48 -3.08 11.16 -0.45
CA ARG A 48 -3.16 11.17 1.02
C ARG A 48 -2.37 10.01 1.62
N VAL A 49 -1.78 10.26 2.79
CA VAL A 49 -1.07 9.26 3.59
C VAL A 49 -1.56 9.36 5.04
N SER A 50 -1.87 8.23 5.67
CA SER A 50 -2.20 8.18 7.10
C SER A 50 -0.95 8.33 7.97
N THR A 51 -1.12 8.60 9.26
CA THR A 51 -0.02 8.54 10.21
C THR A 51 0.52 7.12 10.34
N PHE A 52 1.83 6.96 10.46
CA PHE A 52 2.42 5.67 10.81
C PHE A 52 2.04 5.30 12.25
N TYR A 53 1.59 4.06 12.43
CA TYR A 53 1.31 3.47 13.73
C TYR A 53 1.99 2.12 13.83
N ARG A 54 2.25 1.69 15.07
CA ARG A 54 2.80 0.37 15.38
C ARG A 54 1.71 -0.45 16.05
N ASN A 55 1.46 -1.66 15.55
CA ASN A 55 0.42 -2.56 16.07
C ASN A 55 0.99 -3.96 16.30
N PRO A 56 0.39 -4.74 17.21
CA PRO A 56 0.76 -6.14 17.41
C PRO A 56 0.66 -6.95 16.13
N PRO A 57 1.61 -7.89 15.89
CA PRO A 57 1.43 -8.89 14.86
C PRO A 57 0.18 -9.70 15.20
N LEU A 58 -0.68 -9.85 14.20
CA LEU A 58 -1.83 -10.73 14.27
C LEU A 58 -1.48 -12.01 13.53
N GLY A 59 -1.68 -13.17 14.16
CA GLY A 59 -1.35 -14.47 13.57
C GLY A 59 -0.21 -15.19 14.30
N PRO A 60 0.76 -15.78 13.59
CA PRO A 60 1.80 -16.64 14.18
C PRO A 60 2.54 -16.00 15.36
N ALA A 61 2.75 -16.78 16.42
CA ALA A 61 3.59 -16.38 17.54
C ALA A 61 5.06 -16.13 17.08
N ASN A 62 5.78 -15.27 17.79
CA ASN A 62 7.19 -14.91 17.56
C ASN A 62 7.50 -14.08 16.31
N GLN A 63 6.54 -13.32 15.79
CA GLN A 63 6.84 -12.29 14.78
C GLN A 63 7.41 -11.01 15.43
N PRO A 64 8.40 -10.37 14.79
CA PRO A 64 8.89 -9.06 15.21
C PRO A 64 7.89 -7.93 14.90
N TRP A 65 8.14 -6.77 15.50
CA TRP A 65 7.32 -5.56 15.48
C TRP A 65 8.04 -4.38 14.85
#